data_AF-A0A496MWD5-F1
#
_entry.id   AF-A0A496MWD5-F1
#
_cell.length_a   1.000
_cell.length_b   1.000
_cell.length_c   1.000
_cell.angle_alpha   90.00
_cell.angle_beta   90.00
_cell.angle_gamma   90.00
#
_symmetry.space_group_name_H-M   'P 1'
#
loop_
_entity.id
_entity.type
_entity.pdbx_description
1 polymer ?
#
loop_
_entity_poly.entity_id
_entity_poly.type
_entity_poly.pdbx_seq_one_letter_code
_entity_poly.pdbx_strand_id
1 'polypeptide(L)'
;MKIYAPFAGIVHYHVAAGDTVTTGQKLASVEATKLEAAVIAPGPGVVMELSVADFGDVVGGQALVELADGSEPATLVGEGK
;
A
#
# COMPACT_ATOMS: atom_id res chain seq x y z
N MET A 1 -8.28 0.45 4.44
CA MET A 1 -7.18 0.17 5.39
C MET A 1 -5.88 0.81 4.91
N LYS A 2 -5.21 1.62 5.76
CA LYS A 2 -3.93 2.27 5.41
C LYS A 2 -2.75 1.50 5.97
N ILE A 3 -1.71 1.34 5.15
CA ILE A 3 -0.43 0.73 5.53
C ILE A 3 0.60 1.85 5.66
N TYR A 4 1.32 1.84 6.78
CA TYR A 4 2.26 2.90 7.14
C TYR A 4 3.70 2.42 7.08
N ALA A 5 4.62 3.35 6.82
CA ALA A 5 6.05 3.08 6.81
C ALA A 5 6.54 2.72 8.22
N PRO A 6 7.28 1.61 8.39
CA PRO A 6 7.80 1.21 9.69
C PRO A 6 8.88 2.17 10.22
N PHE A 7 9.67 2.77 9.34
CA PHE A 7 10.71 3.75 9.64
C PHE A 7 10.97 4.66 8.43
N ALA A 8 11.82 5.66 8.60
CA ALA A 8 12.20 6.58 7.53
C ALA A 8 13.23 5.96 6.58
N GLY A 9 12.99 6.05 5.27
CA GLY A 9 13.81 5.39 4.25
C GLY A 9 13.28 5.64 2.84
N ILE A 10 13.66 4.78 1.90
CA ILE A 10 13.19 4.78 0.52
C ILE A 10 12.20 3.64 0.33
N VAL A 11 11.02 3.92 -0.24
CA VAL A 11 9.98 2.90 -0.50
C VAL A 11 10.09 2.35 -1.93
N HIS A 12 9.98 1.04 -2.07
CA HIS A 12 9.99 0.30 -3.33
C HIS A 12 8.74 -0.56 -3.41
N TYR A 13 7.78 -0.20 -4.25
CA TYR A 13 6.51 -0.89 -4.41
C TYR A 13 6.66 -2.11 -5.34
N HIS A 14 6.04 -3.21 -4.94
CA HIS A 14 5.89 -4.42 -5.76
C HIS A 14 4.49 -4.56 -6.36
N VAL A 15 3.60 -3.62 -6.06
CA VAL A 15 2.19 -3.57 -6.47
C VAL A 15 1.87 -2.20 -7.05
N ALA A 16 0.79 -2.12 -7.82
CA ALA A 16 0.31 -0.87 -8.40
C ALA A 16 -1.11 -0.55 -7.90
N ALA A 17 -1.56 0.69 -8.06
CA ALA A 17 -2.96 1.05 -7.85
C ALA A 17 -3.87 0.22 -8.78
N GLY A 18 -4.92 -0.35 -8.21
CA GLY A 18 -5.84 -1.30 -8.83
C GLY A 18 -5.44 -2.78 -8.67
N ASP A 19 -4.26 -3.09 -8.14
CA ASP A 19 -3.80 -4.47 -8.01
C ASP A 19 -4.46 -5.19 -6.83
N THR A 20 -4.76 -6.49 -7.01
CA THR A 20 -5.40 -7.31 -5.96
C THR A 20 -4.36 -8.06 -5.16
N VAL A 21 -4.34 -7.85 -3.85
CA VAL A 21 -3.34 -8.39 -2.93
C VAL A 21 -3.97 -9.38 -1.97
N THR A 22 -3.19 -10.35 -1.49
CA THR A 22 -3.64 -11.37 -0.54
C THR A 22 -2.91 -11.24 0.80
N THR A 23 -3.49 -11.79 1.88
CA THR A 23 -2.84 -11.81 3.20
C THR A 23 -1.44 -12.38 3.12
N GLY A 24 -0.46 -11.66 3.64
CA GLY A 24 0.94 -12.10 3.60
C GLY A 24 1.69 -11.71 2.32
N GLN A 25 1.03 -11.11 1.33
CA GLN A 25 1.70 -10.67 0.11
C GLN A 25 2.53 -9.41 0.34
N LYS A 26 3.70 -9.34 -0.28
CA LYS A 26 4.63 -8.21 -0.18
C LYS A 26 4.16 -7.03 -1.02
N LEU A 27 3.71 -5.96 -0.37
CA LEU A 27 3.23 -4.75 -1.03
C LEU A 27 4.38 -3.85 -1.45
N ALA A 28 5.33 -3.63 -0.54
CA ALA A 28 6.48 -2.77 -0.75
C ALA A 28 7.67 -3.23 0.10
N SER A 29 8.83 -2.64 -0.14
CA SER A 29 10.00 -2.69 0.73
C SER A 29 10.36 -1.28 1.15
N VAL A 30 10.76 -1.09 2.40
CA VAL A 30 11.35 0.17 2.85
C VAL A 30 12.80 -0.09 3.21
N GLU A 31 13.69 0.60 2.51
CA GLU A 31 15.13 0.48 2.66
C GLU A 31 15.70 1.73 3.36
N ALA A 32 16.57 1.52 4.33
CA ALA A 32 17.36 2.55 5.01
C ALA A 32 18.84 2.13 5.02
N THR A 33 19.73 3.05 5.39
CA THR A 33 21.20 2.88 5.28
C THR A 33 21.75 1.55 5.82
N LYS A 34 21.11 0.95 6.83
CA LYS A 34 21.54 -0.31 7.46
C LYS A 34 20.40 -1.31 7.70
N LEU A 35 19.20 -1.04 7.17
CA LEU A 35 18.01 -1.80 7.54
C LEU A 35 17.02 -1.84 6.38
N GLU A 36 16.46 -3.00 6.12
CA GLU A 36 15.36 -3.19 5.17
C GLU A 36 14.18 -3.83 5.91
N ALA A 37 12.96 -3.38 5.61
CA ALA A 37 11.75 -4.06 6.03
C ALA A 37 10.79 -4.25 4.86
N ALA A 38 10.25 -5.46 4.75
CA ALA A 38 9.15 -5.75 3.85
C ALA A 38 7.82 -5.26 4.45
N VAL A 39 7.06 -4.53 3.66
CA VAL A 39 5.70 -4.11 3.96
C VAL A 39 4.75 -5.19 3.43
N ILE A 40 4.09 -5.89 4.34
CA ILE A 40 3.24 -7.04 4.03
C ILE A 40 1.77 -6.69 4.18
N ALA A 41 0.93 -7.22 3.29
CA ALA A 41 -0.51 -7.07 3.35
C ALA A 41 -1.09 -7.80 4.58
N PRO A 42 -1.82 -7.09 5.47
CA PRO A 42 -2.43 -7.69 6.66
C PRO A 42 -3.66 -8.54 6.33
N GLY A 43 -4.24 -8.38 5.15
CA GLY A 43 -5.45 -9.06 4.71
C GLY A 43 -5.58 -9.03 3.18
N PRO A 44 -6.56 -9.75 2.60
CA PRO A 44 -6.86 -9.64 1.18
C PRO A 44 -7.57 -8.31 0.90
N GLY A 45 -7.23 -7.67 -0.21
CA GLY A 45 -7.79 -6.38 -0.58
C GLY A 45 -7.33 -5.92 -1.96
N VAL A 46 -7.74 -4.71 -2.34
CA VAL A 46 -7.32 -4.08 -3.60
C VAL A 46 -6.56 -2.80 -3.28
N VAL A 47 -5.41 -2.60 -3.91
CA VAL A 47 -4.65 -1.36 -3.80
C VAL A 47 -5.46 -0.23 -4.41
N MET A 48 -5.89 0.73 -3.59
CA MET A 48 -6.61 1.91 -4.06
C MET A 48 -5.62 2.94 -4.61
N GLU A 49 -4.62 3.27 -3.80
CA GLU A 49 -3.68 4.35 -4.09
C GLU A 49 -2.33 4.11 -3.38
N LEU A 50 -1.26 4.62 -4.00
CA LEU A 50 0.07 4.73 -3.41
C LEU A 50 0.30 6.20 -3.04
N SER A 51 0.46 6.51 -1.75
CA SER A 51 0.59 7.90 -1.28
C SER A 51 1.95 8.54 -1.61
N VAL A 52 2.92 7.74 -2.08
CA VAL A 52 4.28 8.18 -2.41
C VAL A 52 4.67 7.56 -3.75
N ALA A 53 5.54 8.25 -4.49
CA ALA A 53 6.14 7.69 -5.69
C ALA A 53 7.05 6.50 -5.35
N ASP A 54 7.18 5.60 -6.32
CA ASP A 54 8.16 4.52 -6.26
C ASP A 54 9.59 5.10 -6.17
N PHE A 55 10.43 4.48 -5.33
CA PHE A 55 11.75 5.00 -4.94
C PHE A 55 11.71 6.38 -4.24
N GLY A 56 10.57 6.75 -3.65
CA GLY A 56 10.41 8.01 -2.93
C GLY A 56 10.86 7.95 -1.47
N ASP A 57 11.25 9.11 -0.93
CA ASP A 57 11.55 9.27 0.49
C ASP A 57 10.29 9.21 1.36
N VAL A 58 10.35 8.42 2.43
CA VAL A 58 9.27 8.25 3.39
C VAL A 58 9.78 8.44 4.80
N VAL A 59 8.92 8.94 5.67
CA VAL A 59 9.18 9.03 7.12
C VAL A 59 8.44 7.94 7.86
N GLY A 60 8.96 7.50 9.01
CA GLY A 60 8.29 6.51 9.85
C GLY A 60 6.90 7.00 10.26
N GLY A 61 5.89 6.16 10.04
CA GLY A 61 4.48 6.50 10.26
C GLY A 61 3.78 7.21 9.10
N GLN A 62 4.47 7.49 7.98
CA GLN A 62 3.82 8.00 6.76
C GLN A 62 2.98 6.91 6.09
N ALA A 63 1.81 7.27 5.56
CA ALA A 63 1.01 6.35 4.76
C ALA A 63 1.74 6.00 3.46
N LEU A 64 1.78 4.71 3.11
CA LEU A 64 2.42 4.19 1.91
C LEU A 64 1.40 3.67 0.91
N VAL A 65 0.46 2.85 1.39
CA VAL A 65 -0.53 2.15 0.58
C VAL A 65 -1.89 2.28 1.23
N GLU A 66 -2.90 2.61 0.43
CA GLU A 66 -4.30 2.47 0.81
C GLU A 66 -4.87 1.20 0.17
N LEU A 67 -5.36 0.28 0.99
CA LEU A 67 -6.05 -0.93 0.56
C LEU A 67 -7.55 -0.76 0.81
N ALA A 68 -8.40 -1.09 -0.17
CA ALA A 68 -9.80 -1.36 0.08
C ALA A 68 -9.95 -2.74 0.72
N ASP A 69 -10.69 -2.83 1.81
CA ASP A 69 -11.07 -4.12 2.38
C ASP A 69 -12.08 -4.82 1.46
N GLY A 70 -11.94 -6.12 1.31
CA GLY A 70 -12.88 -6.93 0.52
C GLY A 70 -14.23 -7.15 1.22
N SER A 71 -14.53 -6.44 2.31
CA SER A 71 -15.75 -6.67 3.09
C SER A 71 -16.90 -5.73 2.72
N GLU A 72 -16.69 -4.79 1.80
CA GLU A 72 -17.75 -3.93 1.27
C GLU A 72 -17.58 -3.79 -0.25
N PRO A 73 -18.50 -4.32 -1.09
CA PRO A 73 -18.49 -3.95 -2.49
C PRO A 73 -18.76 -2.45 -2.55
N ALA A 74 -17.75 -1.69 -2.97
CA ALA A 74 -17.94 -0.32 -3.40
C ALA A 74 -19.09 -0.32 -4.40
N THR A 75 -20.24 0.19 -3.94
CA THR A 75 -21.43 0.31 -4.76
C THR A 75 -21.02 1.14 -5.97
N LEU A 76 -21.06 0.52 -7.14
CA LEU A 76 -21.10 1.24 -8.40
C LEU A 76 -22.45 1.94 -8.43
N VAL A 77 -22.54 3.17 -7.91
CA VAL A 77 -23.60 4.08 -8.38
C VAL A 77 -23.14 4.56 -9.75
N GLY A 78 -23.49 3.77 -10.76
CA GLY A 78 -23.65 4.29 -12.10
C GLY A 78 -24.90 5.17 -12.19
N GLU A 79 -24.91 5.96 -13.26
CA GLU A 79 -26.04 6.64 -13.90
C GLU A 79 -26.40 8.06 -13.42
N GLY A 80 -26.22 9.01 -14.36
CA GLY A 80 -27.32 9.91 -14.70
C GLY A 80 -27.01 11.39 -14.86
N LYS A 81 -26.28 11.78 -15.92
CA LYS A 81 -26.75 12.66 -17.02
C LYS A 81 -25.59 13.24 -17.82
#